data_AF-A0A1F7ZNW9-F1
#
_entry.id   AF-A0A1F7ZNW9-F1
#
_cell.length_a   1.000
_cell.length_b   1.000
_cell.length_c   1.000
_cell.angle_alpha   90.00
_cell.angle_beta   90.00
_cell.angle_gamma   90.00
#
_symmetry.space_group_name_H-M   'P 1'
#
loop_
_entity.id
_entity.type
_entity.pdbx_description
1 polymer ?
#
loop_
_entity_poly.entity_id
_entity_poly.type
_entity_poly.pdbx_seq_one_letter_code
_entity_poly.pdbx_strand_id
1 'polypeptide(L)'
;MRLFNKFHTVCALAVASILLSAWFLASQNYYRRVVPTNGEDSSFNVATSFDRRLVVFGDSWSDNNAGELQGSVWTEWLCSKFQCHHENMAQTAKSLRGKYIGSVVDNDELPDSLLNLHKSPLADFKAQVSQWTAAEARAVQEDLAGNKEAISHRQNRTIIVVSFGVWDVWNMLDKDYDTATQSVDRSIGVIIDQLNVLSQSLGTDELKVILTLTPDVTFLPAFRPTRSHVGRHKEAVQITEYWNRRLREAAEKWDLGTIYLFDTNAFLADLIRDWQLFAAGIEEPNGLGKNQEPGGRMSTTHASKMNSN
;
A
#
# COMPACT_ATOMS: atom_id res chain seq x y z
N MET A 1 -17.75 41.65 -47.18
CA MET A 1 -18.03 41.61 -45.72
C MET A 1 -18.43 40.25 -45.17
N ARG A 2 -19.20 39.39 -45.87
CA ARG A 2 -19.61 38.06 -45.34
C ARG A 2 -18.47 37.02 -45.21
N LEU A 3 -17.42 37.07 -46.02
CA LEU A 3 -16.30 36.12 -45.98
C LEU A 3 -15.33 36.39 -44.82
N PHE A 4 -15.02 37.66 -44.54
CA PHE A 4 -14.19 38.05 -43.41
C PHE A 4 -14.82 37.61 -42.07
N ASN A 5 -16.14 37.73 -41.93
CA ASN A 5 -16.82 37.31 -40.71
C ASN A 5 -16.72 35.79 -40.48
N LYS A 6 -16.82 34.98 -41.55
CA LYS A 6 -16.65 33.51 -41.48
C LYS A 6 -15.21 33.10 -41.17
N PHE A 7 -14.22 33.82 -41.72
CA PHE A 7 -12.80 33.55 -41.45
C PHE A 7 -12.44 33.80 -39.98
N HIS A 8 -12.96 34.87 -39.37
CA HIS A 8 -12.77 35.14 -37.95
C HIS A 8 -13.45 34.08 -37.06
N THR A 9 -14.63 33.57 -37.44
CA THR A 9 -15.28 32.48 -36.69
C THR A 9 -14.47 31.18 -36.72
N VAL A 10 -13.91 30.82 -37.88
CA VAL A 10 -13.05 29.62 -38.02
C VAL A 10 -11.76 29.79 -37.24
N CYS A 11 -11.13 30.97 -37.27
CA CYS A 11 -9.93 31.24 -36.46
C CYS A 11 -10.23 31.20 -34.96
N ALA A 12 -11.36 31.76 -34.51
CA ALA A 12 -11.76 31.71 -33.11
C ALA A 12 -12.02 30.28 -32.63
N LEU A 13 -12.69 29.44 -33.45
CA LEU A 13 -12.88 28.03 -33.15
C LEU A 13 -11.57 27.26 -33.13
N ALA A 14 -10.65 27.52 -34.06
CA ALA A 14 -9.33 26.89 -34.07
C ALA A 14 -8.52 27.26 -32.82
N VAL A 15 -8.50 28.54 -32.43
CA VAL A 15 -7.82 29.00 -31.21
C VAL A 15 -8.48 28.40 -29.96
N ALA A 16 -9.81 28.35 -29.88
CA ALA A 16 -10.51 27.72 -28.76
C ALA A 16 -10.23 26.21 -28.69
N SER A 17 -10.15 25.54 -29.84
CA SER A 17 -9.80 24.11 -29.93
C SER A 17 -8.37 23.86 -29.48
N ILE A 18 -7.42 24.71 -29.90
CA ILE A 18 -6.02 24.63 -29.48
C ILE A 18 -5.88 24.92 -27.99
N LEU A 19 -6.58 25.92 -27.46
CA LEU A 19 -6.55 26.24 -26.03
C LEU A 19 -7.21 25.15 -25.19
N LEU A 20 -8.33 24.57 -25.63
CA LEU A 20 -8.95 23.42 -24.98
C LEU A 20 -8.05 22.18 -25.04
N SER A 21 -7.41 21.93 -26.18
CA SER A 21 -6.47 20.82 -26.35
C SER A 21 -5.22 21.03 -25.49
N ALA A 22 -4.66 22.24 -25.46
CA ALA A 22 -3.51 22.60 -24.65
C ALA A 22 -3.84 22.58 -23.16
N TRP A 23 -5.04 23.00 -22.76
CA TRP A 23 -5.53 22.87 -21.39
C TRP A 23 -5.70 21.40 -21.01
N PHE A 24 -6.29 20.59 -21.88
CA PHE A 24 -6.47 19.16 -21.68
C PHE A 24 -5.11 18.44 -21.58
N LEU A 25 -4.17 18.74 -22.47
CA LEU A 25 -2.79 18.23 -22.46
C LEU A 25 -1.99 18.74 -21.25
N ALA A 26 -2.22 19.98 -20.79
CA ALA A 26 -1.58 20.51 -19.59
C ALA A 26 -2.18 19.90 -18.30
N SER A 27 -3.48 19.61 -18.28
CA SER A 27 -4.13 18.88 -17.18
C SER A 27 -3.69 17.42 -17.11
N GLN A 28 -3.32 16.81 -18.24
CA GLN A 28 -2.83 15.43 -18.32
C GLN A 28 -1.49 15.17 -17.61
N ASN A 29 -0.79 16.21 -17.13
CA ASN A 29 0.52 16.09 -16.49
C ASN A 29 0.48 16.14 -14.95
N TYR A 30 -0.69 16.17 -14.29
CA TYR A 30 -0.78 16.55 -12.87
C TYR A 30 -0.08 15.60 -11.87
N TYR A 31 0.04 14.32 -12.20
CA TYR A 31 0.73 13.31 -11.39
C TYR A 31 1.62 12.43 -12.28
N ARG A 32 2.87 12.24 -11.87
CA ARG A 32 3.82 11.35 -12.53
C ARG A 32 4.12 10.19 -11.57
N ARG A 33 3.99 8.95 -12.07
CA ARG A 33 4.46 7.77 -11.33
C ARG A 33 5.92 7.98 -10.99
N VAL A 34 6.32 7.66 -9.76
CA VAL A 34 7.74 7.65 -9.45
C VAL A 34 8.31 6.35 -10.01
N VAL A 35 8.72 6.41 -11.28
CA VAL A 35 9.37 5.29 -11.97
C VAL A 35 10.83 5.26 -11.52
N PRO A 36 11.47 4.08 -11.39
CA PRO A 36 12.93 4.00 -11.24
C PRO A 36 13.63 4.91 -12.26
N THR A 37 14.73 5.52 -11.85
CA THR A 37 15.52 6.49 -12.63
C THR A 37 16.06 5.98 -13.97
N ASN A 38 15.86 4.69 -14.27
CA ASN A 38 16.28 4.04 -15.51
C ASN A 38 15.03 3.83 -16.38
N GLY A 39 14.77 4.78 -17.27
CA GLY A 39 13.57 4.88 -18.11
C GLY A 39 13.47 3.85 -19.23
N GLU A 40 13.36 2.56 -18.92
CA GLU A 40 12.85 1.56 -19.84
C GLU A 40 11.47 1.09 -19.39
N ASP A 41 10.60 0.76 -20.35
CA ASP A 41 9.42 -0.08 -20.17
C ASP A 41 9.88 -1.48 -19.70
N SER A 42 10.41 -1.57 -18.48
CA SER A 42 10.92 -2.80 -17.92
C SER A 42 9.73 -3.59 -17.40
N SER A 43 9.34 -4.64 -18.12
CA SER A 43 8.56 -5.71 -17.53
C SER A 43 9.24 -6.13 -16.22
N PHE A 44 8.48 -6.10 -15.11
CA PHE A 44 9.00 -6.56 -13.83
C PHE A 44 9.44 -8.02 -13.98
N ASN A 45 10.65 -8.33 -13.54
CA ASN A 45 11.23 -9.66 -13.57
C ASN A 45 11.57 -10.06 -12.13
N VAL A 46 11.12 -11.25 -11.73
CA VAL A 46 11.43 -11.86 -10.44
C VAL A 46 12.86 -12.39 -10.44
N ALA A 47 13.48 -12.54 -9.27
CA ALA A 47 14.77 -13.20 -9.19
C ALA A 47 14.65 -14.69 -9.51
N THR A 48 15.64 -15.18 -10.25
CA THR A 48 15.80 -16.60 -10.61
C THR A 48 16.51 -17.39 -9.51
N SER A 49 17.22 -16.71 -8.58
CA SER A 49 18.00 -17.31 -7.49
C SER A 49 18.04 -16.38 -6.27
N PHE A 50 17.89 -16.97 -5.08
CA PHE A 50 18.00 -16.30 -3.78
C PHE A 50 18.09 -17.31 -2.63
N ASP A 51 18.66 -16.90 -1.49
CA ASP A 51 18.63 -17.70 -0.25
C ASP A 51 17.32 -17.50 0.53
N ARG A 52 16.85 -16.25 0.59
CA ARG A 52 15.59 -15.81 1.19
C ARG A 52 15.01 -14.71 0.33
N ARG A 53 13.70 -14.65 0.20
CA ARG A 53 13.00 -13.66 -0.62
C ARG A 53 11.92 -12.95 0.18
N LEU A 54 11.89 -11.64 0.08
CA LEU A 54 10.83 -10.78 0.60
C LEU A 54 10.15 -10.11 -0.58
N VAL A 55 8.86 -10.39 -0.77
CA VAL A 55 8.03 -9.79 -1.81
C VAL A 55 7.09 -8.80 -1.15
N VAL A 56 7.09 -7.55 -1.59
CA VAL A 56 6.39 -6.46 -0.92
C VAL A 56 5.30 -5.89 -1.81
N PHE A 57 4.08 -5.90 -1.30
CA PHE A 57 2.92 -5.21 -1.86
C PHE A 57 2.50 -4.09 -0.92
N GLY A 58 2.25 -2.91 -1.45
CA GLY A 58 1.88 -1.79 -0.60
C GLY A 58 1.80 -0.44 -1.27
N ASP A 59 1.88 0.58 -0.42
CA ASP A 59 1.76 1.98 -0.78
C ASP A 59 3.08 2.76 -0.56
N SER A 60 2.99 4.08 -0.45
CA SER A 60 4.13 4.97 -0.24
C SER A 60 4.95 4.71 1.04
N TRP A 61 4.43 3.96 2.01
CA TRP A 61 5.15 3.58 3.23
C TRP A 61 6.13 2.42 3.01
N SER A 62 5.97 1.70 1.90
CA SER A 62 6.82 0.57 1.53
C SER A 62 7.51 0.77 0.18
N ASP A 63 7.12 1.76 -0.64
CA ASP A 63 7.75 2.04 -1.93
C ASP A 63 9.13 2.70 -1.76
N ASN A 64 10.16 2.07 -2.33
CA ASN A 64 11.55 2.53 -2.32
C ASN A 64 11.96 3.27 -3.59
N ASN A 65 11.06 3.45 -4.56
CA ASN A 65 11.32 4.20 -5.79
C ASN A 65 11.01 5.70 -5.63
N ALA A 66 10.38 6.11 -4.53
CA ALA A 66 10.10 7.50 -4.22
C ALA A 66 11.40 8.33 -4.19
N GLY A 67 11.61 9.23 -5.15
CA GLY A 67 12.78 10.12 -5.14
C GLY A 67 12.80 11.02 -3.90
N GLU A 68 13.98 11.18 -3.30
CA GLU A 68 14.29 11.92 -2.06
C GLU A 68 13.93 11.23 -0.73
N LEU A 69 14.06 9.90 -0.62
CA LEU A 69 14.04 9.24 0.69
C LEU A 69 15.33 9.56 1.47
N GLN A 70 15.20 10.21 2.64
CA GLN A 70 16.28 10.28 3.63
C GLN A 70 16.32 8.96 4.41
N GLY A 71 16.90 7.92 3.82
CA GLY A 71 17.03 6.59 4.41
C GLY A 71 16.34 5.48 3.61
N SER A 72 16.26 4.30 4.22
CA SER A 72 15.60 3.12 3.64
C SER A 72 14.20 2.95 4.20
N VAL A 73 13.27 2.48 3.36
CA VAL A 73 11.95 2.04 3.83
C VAL A 73 12.08 0.82 4.75
N TRP A 74 11.07 0.60 5.60
CA TRP A 74 11.13 -0.43 6.64
C TRP A 74 11.32 -1.85 6.07
N THR A 75 10.80 -2.13 4.88
CA THR A 75 10.94 -3.43 4.20
C THR A 75 12.35 -3.69 3.69
N GLU A 76 13.05 -2.66 3.21
CA GLU A 76 14.48 -2.75 2.88
C GLU A 76 15.31 -3.00 4.13
N TRP A 77 15.00 -2.28 5.22
CA TRP A 77 15.70 -2.48 6.50
C TRP A 77 15.46 -3.89 7.03
N LEU A 78 14.22 -4.38 7.00
CA LEU A 78 13.87 -5.75 7.38
C LEU A 78 14.66 -6.76 6.54
N CYS A 79 14.65 -6.60 5.22
CA CYS A 79 15.38 -7.48 4.31
C CYS A 79 16.89 -7.48 4.59
N SER A 80 17.48 -6.32 4.92
CA SER A 80 18.90 -6.21 5.28
C SER A 80 19.25 -7.03 6.53
N LYS A 81 18.36 -7.08 7.53
CA LYS A 81 18.56 -7.87 8.76
C LYS A 81 18.56 -9.36 8.51
N PHE A 82 17.78 -9.81 7.53
CA PHE A 82 17.65 -11.23 7.19
C PHE A 82 18.46 -11.66 5.98
N GLN A 83 19.24 -10.76 5.37
CA GLN A 83 20.04 -10.99 4.16
C GLN A 83 19.18 -11.59 3.03
N CYS A 84 18.08 -10.92 2.72
CA CYS A 84 17.10 -11.41 1.75
C CYS A 84 17.26 -10.74 0.37
N HIS A 85 16.63 -11.33 -0.64
CA HIS A 85 16.35 -10.68 -1.92
C HIS A 85 15.03 -9.92 -1.82
N HIS A 86 15.04 -8.62 -2.14
CA HIS A 86 13.89 -7.72 -2.00
C HIS A 86 13.22 -7.47 -3.36
N GLU A 87 11.98 -7.94 -3.51
CA GLU A 87 11.12 -7.69 -4.67
C GLU A 87 10.01 -6.73 -4.24
N ASN A 88 10.08 -5.46 -4.63
CA ASN A 88 9.15 -4.43 -4.18
C ASN A 88 8.18 -3.99 -5.27
N MET A 89 6.91 -4.30 -5.07
CA MET A 89 5.79 -3.94 -5.94
C MET A 89 5.01 -2.73 -5.43
N ALA A 90 5.34 -2.21 -4.23
CA ALA A 90 4.66 -1.07 -3.66
C ALA A 90 4.80 0.18 -4.56
N GLN A 91 3.75 1.00 -4.60
CA GLN A 91 3.71 2.14 -5.51
C GLN A 91 3.34 3.46 -4.84
N THR A 92 4.05 4.51 -5.24
CA THR A 92 3.72 5.91 -5.02
C THR A 92 3.75 6.72 -6.33
N ALA A 93 2.96 7.78 -6.35
CA ALA A 93 3.03 8.82 -7.38
C ALA A 93 3.27 10.18 -6.73
N LYS A 94 3.96 11.06 -7.45
CA LYS A 94 4.21 12.44 -7.03
C LYS A 94 3.41 13.38 -7.94
N SER A 95 2.67 14.29 -7.33
CA SER A 95 2.00 15.39 -8.04
C SER A 95 3.01 16.40 -8.56
N LEU A 96 2.65 17.17 -9.58
CA LEU A 96 3.44 18.33 -10.03
C LEU A 96 3.68 19.36 -8.93
N ARG A 97 2.82 19.39 -7.91
CA ARG A 97 2.94 20.25 -6.72
C ARG A 97 3.76 19.59 -5.60
N GLY A 98 4.42 18.47 -5.87
CA GLY A 98 5.28 17.75 -4.93
C GLY A 98 4.55 16.93 -3.87
N LYS A 99 3.22 16.77 -3.96
CA LYS A 99 2.45 15.93 -3.04
C LYS A 99 2.54 14.47 -3.45
N TYR A 100 2.90 13.60 -2.53
CA TYR A 100 2.88 12.16 -2.76
C TYR A 100 1.48 11.60 -2.53
N ILE A 101 1.16 10.55 -3.28
CA ILE A 101 0.00 9.68 -3.10
C ILE A 101 0.49 8.24 -3.15
N GLY A 102 -0.07 7.38 -2.31
CA GLY A 102 0.23 5.96 -2.32
C GLY A 102 -0.88 5.17 -2.98
N SER A 103 -0.55 3.93 -3.33
CA SER A 103 -1.54 2.97 -3.77
C SER A 103 -2.58 2.66 -2.69
N VAL A 104 -3.74 2.16 -3.11
CA VAL A 104 -4.82 1.65 -2.26
C VAL A 104 -5.06 0.17 -2.55
N VAL A 105 -5.84 -0.49 -1.71
CA VAL A 105 -6.19 -1.90 -1.91
C VAL A 105 -6.98 -2.10 -3.20
N ASP A 106 -7.92 -1.22 -3.49
CA ASP A 106 -8.82 -1.31 -4.64
C ASP A 106 -9.11 0.08 -5.20
N ASN A 107 -8.71 0.33 -6.45
CA ASN A 107 -8.92 1.63 -7.09
C ASN A 107 -10.41 1.96 -7.26
N ASP A 108 -11.28 0.96 -7.29
CA ASP A 108 -12.75 1.14 -7.38
C ASP A 108 -13.32 1.85 -6.12
N GLU A 109 -12.57 1.93 -5.02
CA GLU A 109 -12.97 2.65 -3.81
C GLU A 109 -12.62 4.14 -3.83
N LEU A 110 -11.81 4.57 -4.80
CA LEU A 110 -11.41 5.97 -4.97
C LEU A 110 -12.54 6.79 -5.60
N PRO A 111 -12.73 8.04 -5.17
CA PRO A 111 -13.69 8.92 -5.84
C PRO A 111 -13.26 9.17 -7.30
N ASP A 112 -14.24 9.21 -8.22
CA ASP A 112 -14.03 9.46 -9.66
C ASP A 112 -13.16 10.70 -9.94
N SER A 113 -13.25 11.72 -9.08
CA SER A 113 -12.42 12.92 -9.21
C SER A 113 -10.92 12.63 -9.13
N LEU A 114 -10.50 11.71 -8.24
CA LEU A 114 -9.10 11.29 -8.12
C LEU A 114 -8.70 10.38 -9.28
N LEU A 115 -9.56 9.44 -9.68
CA LEU A 115 -9.32 8.59 -10.85
C LEU A 115 -9.10 9.42 -12.13
N ASN A 116 -9.86 10.50 -12.29
CA ASN A 116 -9.72 11.43 -13.42
C ASN A 116 -8.50 12.37 -13.33
N LEU A 117 -7.93 12.57 -12.13
CA LEU A 117 -6.67 13.31 -11.92
C LEU A 117 -5.43 12.46 -12.27
N HIS A 118 -5.59 11.15 -12.36
CA HIS A 118 -4.53 10.20 -12.72
C HIS A 118 -4.61 9.86 -14.21
N LYS A 119 -3.50 10.03 -14.96
CA LYS A 119 -3.39 9.53 -16.34
C LYS A 119 -3.66 8.01 -16.44
N SER A 120 -3.38 7.31 -15.34
CA SER A 120 -3.73 5.92 -15.01
C SER A 120 -3.59 5.81 -13.48
N PRO A 121 -4.55 5.22 -12.75
CA PRO A 121 -4.41 5.05 -11.31
C PRO A 121 -3.12 4.28 -10.97
N LEU A 122 -2.58 4.51 -9.77
CA LEU A 122 -1.50 3.65 -9.27
C LEU A 122 -1.97 2.19 -9.29
N ALA A 123 -1.05 1.24 -9.49
CA ALA A 123 -1.43 -0.16 -9.39
C ALA A 123 -1.90 -0.42 -7.95
N ASP A 124 -3.19 -0.70 -7.79
CA ASP A 124 -3.79 -1.16 -6.53
C ASP A 124 -3.25 -2.55 -6.17
N PHE A 125 -3.69 -3.10 -5.04
CA PHE A 125 -3.20 -4.39 -4.60
C PHE A 125 -3.44 -5.49 -5.64
N LYS A 126 -4.61 -5.51 -6.30
CA LYS A 126 -4.93 -6.49 -7.36
C LYS A 126 -3.95 -6.38 -8.53
N ALA A 127 -3.67 -5.17 -8.99
CA ALA A 127 -2.76 -4.93 -10.10
C ALA A 127 -1.31 -5.28 -9.72
N GLN A 128 -0.86 -4.95 -8.51
CA GLN A 128 0.48 -5.33 -8.03
C GLN A 128 0.65 -6.86 -7.95
N VAL A 129 -0.34 -7.57 -7.39
CA VAL A 129 -0.34 -9.05 -7.31
C VAL A 129 -0.39 -9.68 -8.70
N SER A 130 -1.22 -9.18 -9.59
CA SER A 130 -1.31 -9.66 -10.97
C SER A 130 0.02 -9.51 -11.72
N GLN A 131 0.66 -8.34 -11.61
CA GLN A 131 1.96 -8.10 -12.24
C GLN A 131 3.05 -9.04 -11.70
N TRP A 132 3.08 -9.24 -10.38
CA TRP A 132 4.07 -10.12 -9.75
C TRP A 132 3.82 -11.60 -10.06
N THR A 133 2.58 -12.08 -9.95
CA THR A 133 2.23 -13.48 -10.24
C THR A 133 2.46 -13.84 -11.71
N ALA A 134 2.23 -12.91 -12.64
CA ALA A 134 2.57 -13.09 -14.05
C ALA A 134 4.09 -13.19 -14.29
N ALA A 135 4.91 -12.45 -13.53
CA ALA A 135 6.37 -12.56 -13.61
C ALA A 135 6.88 -13.85 -12.95
N GLU A 136 6.29 -14.23 -11.81
CA GLU A 136 6.53 -15.48 -11.08
C GLU A 136 6.22 -16.71 -11.96
N ALA A 137 5.04 -16.76 -12.57
CA ALA A 137 4.65 -17.85 -13.46
C ALA A 137 5.61 -18.02 -14.65
N ARG A 138 6.06 -16.91 -15.26
CA ARG A 138 7.06 -16.94 -16.35
C ARG A 138 8.38 -17.56 -15.87
N ALA A 139 8.92 -17.10 -14.74
CA ALA A 139 10.17 -17.65 -14.21
C ALA A 139 10.06 -19.15 -13.84
N VAL A 140 8.93 -19.57 -13.26
CA VAL A 140 8.71 -21.00 -12.96
C VAL A 140 8.61 -21.84 -14.23
N GLN A 141 7.93 -21.34 -15.26
CA GLN A 141 7.74 -22.05 -16.52
C GLN A 141 9.00 -22.09 -17.38
N GLU A 142 9.79 -21.01 -17.41
CA GLU A 142 10.94 -20.85 -18.30
C GLU A 142 12.25 -21.32 -17.63
N ASP A 143 12.51 -20.93 -16.38
CA ASP A 143 13.80 -21.16 -15.72
C ASP A 143 13.83 -22.43 -14.85
N LEU A 144 12.67 -22.83 -14.30
CA LEU A 144 12.57 -23.91 -13.32
C LEU A 144 11.80 -25.14 -13.84
N ALA A 145 11.50 -25.20 -15.13
CA ALA A 145 10.65 -26.22 -15.74
C ALA A 145 11.01 -27.65 -15.29
N GLY A 146 10.15 -28.24 -14.45
CA GLY A 146 10.31 -29.62 -13.97
C GLY A 146 11.27 -29.82 -12.78
N ASN A 147 11.91 -28.76 -12.27
CA ASN A 147 12.78 -28.83 -11.10
C ASN A 147 11.99 -28.63 -9.80
N LYS A 148 11.47 -29.74 -9.26
CA LYS A 148 10.61 -29.74 -8.07
C LYS A 148 11.31 -29.20 -6.83
N GLU A 149 12.60 -29.50 -6.68
CA GLU A 149 13.42 -29.04 -5.55
C GLU A 149 13.58 -27.52 -5.57
N ALA A 150 13.86 -26.94 -6.75
CA ALA A 150 13.97 -25.49 -6.90
C ALA A 150 12.63 -24.77 -6.67
N ILE A 151 11.52 -25.34 -7.17
CA ILE A 151 10.16 -24.82 -6.91
C ILE A 151 9.85 -24.86 -5.41
N SER A 152 10.10 -25.99 -4.74
CA SER A 152 9.89 -26.12 -3.30
C SER A 152 10.78 -25.16 -2.48
N HIS A 153 12.04 -24.98 -2.89
CA HIS A 153 12.94 -24.01 -2.27
C HIS A 153 12.36 -22.59 -2.37
N ARG A 154 11.90 -22.21 -3.56
CA ARG A 154 11.30 -20.91 -3.85
C ARG A 154 10.06 -20.66 -3.00
N GLN A 155 9.15 -21.64 -2.92
CA GLN A 155 7.95 -21.58 -2.07
C GLN A 155 8.31 -21.40 -0.57
N ASN A 156 9.24 -22.20 -0.07
CA ASN A 156 9.59 -22.23 1.36
C ASN A 156 10.37 -21.00 1.84
N ARG A 157 11.13 -20.36 0.94
CA ARG A 157 12.02 -19.24 1.22
C ARG A 157 11.43 -17.88 0.89
N THR A 158 10.16 -17.82 0.48
CA THR A 158 9.46 -16.57 0.19
C THR A 158 8.60 -16.14 1.37
N ILE A 159 8.72 -14.87 1.75
CA ILE A 159 7.81 -14.18 2.67
C ILE A 159 7.15 -13.06 1.89
N ILE A 160 5.83 -12.98 1.95
CA ILE A 160 5.04 -11.89 1.39
C ILE A 160 4.84 -10.81 2.44
N VAL A 161 4.93 -9.55 2.06
CA VAL A 161 4.55 -8.40 2.88
C VAL A 161 3.36 -7.72 2.21
N VAL A 162 2.31 -7.44 2.98
CA VAL A 162 1.16 -6.65 2.54
C VAL A 162 1.01 -5.45 3.49
N SER A 163 1.22 -4.25 2.94
CA SER A 163 1.21 -2.99 3.68
C SER A 163 0.34 -1.95 2.99
N PHE A 164 -0.96 -1.99 3.29
CA PHE A 164 -1.97 -1.04 2.83
C PHE A 164 -2.82 -0.53 3.99
N GLY A 165 -3.63 0.50 3.73
CA GLY A 165 -4.66 0.98 4.65
C GLY A 165 -4.52 2.45 5.03
N VAL A 166 -3.32 3.03 5.02
CA VAL A 166 -3.16 4.48 5.30
C VAL A 166 -3.90 5.29 4.26
N TRP A 167 -3.65 5.03 2.97
CA TRP A 167 -4.32 5.74 1.88
C TRP A 167 -5.79 5.34 1.74
N ASP A 168 -6.15 4.08 2.02
CA ASP A 168 -7.54 3.63 2.00
C ASP A 168 -8.37 4.42 3.03
N VAL A 169 -7.94 4.42 4.30
CA VAL A 169 -8.60 5.18 5.37
C VAL A 169 -8.60 6.68 5.04
N TRP A 170 -7.48 7.22 4.55
CA TRP A 170 -7.39 8.65 4.20
C TRP A 170 -8.44 9.07 3.17
N ASN A 171 -8.69 8.24 2.15
CA ASN A 171 -9.69 8.50 1.12
C ASN A 171 -11.13 8.24 1.58
N MET A 172 -11.33 7.55 2.71
CA MET A 172 -12.64 7.33 3.31
C MET A 172 -13.08 8.46 4.24
N LEU A 173 -12.17 9.37 4.63
CA LEU A 173 -12.47 10.45 5.59
C LEU A 173 -13.48 11.50 5.10
N ASP A 174 -13.76 11.54 3.80
CA ASP A 174 -14.78 12.43 3.23
C ASP A 174 -16.12 11.70 2.99
N LYS A 175 -16.21 10.41 3.32
CA LYS A 175 -17.45 9.59 3.26
C LYS A 175 -18.14 9.60 4.63
N ASP A 176 -19.45 9.37 4.67
CA ASP A 176 -20.14 9.08 5.93
C ASP A 176 -19.69 7.73 6.50
N TYR A 177 -19.89 7.53 7.80
CA TYR A 177 -19.38 6.35 8.52
C TYR A 177 -19.90 5.01 7.95
N ASP A 178 -21.17 4.93 7.53
CA ASP A 178 -21.76 3.69 7.02
C ASP A 178 -21.17 3.35 5.65
N THR A 179 -21.04 4.34 4.77
CA THR A 179 -20.37 4.16 3.47
C THR A 179 -18.87 3.85 3.64
N ALA A 180 -18.20 4.48 4.60
CA ALA A 180 -16.79 4.21 4.90
C ALA A 180 -16.59 2.77 5.36
N THR A 181 -17.38 2.29 6.33
CA THR A 181 -17.27 0.91 6.84
C THR A 181 -17.59 -0.15 5.79
N GLN A 182 -18.54 0.09 4.88
CA GLN A 182 -18.76 -0.78 3.72
C GLN A 182 -17.57 -0.79 2.75
N SER A 183 -16.91 0.35 2.57
CA SER A 183 -15.69 0.43 1.76
C SER A 183 -14.55 -0.36 2.42
N VAL A 184 -14.42 -0.25 3.76
CA VAL A 184 -13.48 -1.07 4.53
C VAL A 184 -13.74 -2.56 4.31
N ASP A 185 -14.97 -3.04 4.50
CA ASP A 185 -15.29 -4.47 4.34
C ASP A 185 -14.94 -4.99 2.94
N ARG A 186 -15.16 -4.19 1.89
CA ARG A 186 -14.75 -4.51 0.51
C ARG A 186 -13.23 -4.58 0.36
N SER A 187 -12.50 -3.57 0.85
CA SER A 187 -11.03 -3.59 0.84
C SER A 187 -10.45 -4.78 1.61
N ILE A 188 -10.96 -5.10 2.79
CA ILE A 188 -10.50 -6.28 3.55
C ILE A 188 -10.80 -7.57 2.79
N GLY A 189 -11.97 -7.69 2.14
CA GLY A 189 -12.29 -8.80 1.25
C GLY A 189 -11.26 -8.95 0.13
N VAL A 190 -10.93 -7.86 -0.56
CA VAL A 190 -9.90 -7.84 -1.61
C VAL A 190 -8.53 -8.27 -1.06
N ILE A 191 -8.15 -7.85 0.14
CA ILE A 191 -6.88 -8.28 0.75
C ILE A 191 -6.84 -9.82 0.85
N ILE A 192 -7.88 -10.42 1.43
CA ILE A 192 -7.94 -11.88 1.61
C ILE A 192 -8.01 -12.61 0.26
N ASP A 193 -8.79 -12.11 -0.70
CA ASP A 193 -8.89 -12.69 -2.03
C ASP A 193 -7.53 -12.70 -2.75
N GLN A 194 -6.77 -11.62 -2.64
CA GLN A 194 -5.43 -11.56 -3.23
C GLN A 194 -4.41 -12.45 -2.49
N LEU A 195 -4.54 -12.66 -1.18
CA LEU A 195 -3.75 -13.68 -0.48
C LEU A 195 -4.05 -15.10 -1.00
N ASN A 196 -5.31 -15.39 -1.32
CA ASN A 196 -5.70 -16.66 -1.94
C ASN A 196 -5.09 -16.80 -3.34
N VAL A 197 -5.10 -15.73 -4.15
CA VAL A 197 -4.43 -15.70 -5.47
C VAL A 197 -2.93 -15.97 -5.33
N LEU A 198 -2.26 -15.37 -4.34
CA LEU A 198 -0.84 -15.58 -4.09
C LEU A 198 -0.53 -17.02 -3.66
N SER A 199 -1.32 -17.60 -2.76
CA SER A 199 -1.22 -19.00 -2.33
C SER A 199 -1.38 -19.96 -3.52
N GLN A 200 -2.41 -19.74 -4.36
CA GLN A 200 -2.67 -20.52 -5.57
C GLN A 200 -1.54 -20.37 -6.59
N SER A 201 -1.08 -19.14 -6.86
CA SER A 201 -0.02 -18.87 -7.82
C SER A 201 1.31 -19.48 -7.40
N LEU A 202 1.60 -19.50 -6.10
CA LEU A 202 2.80 -20.16 -5.56
C LEU A 202 2.60 -21.67 -5.40
N GLY A 203 1.38 -22.19 -5.46
CA GLY A 203 1.07 -23.60 -5.26
C GLY A 203 1.37 -24.08 -3.85
N THR A 204 1.03 -23.28 -2.83
CA THR A 204 1.29 -23.59 -1.42
C THR A 204 0.16 -23.15 -0.50
N ASP A 205 -0.20 -24.01 0.46
CA ASP A 205 -1.14 -23.71 1.56
C ASP A 205 -0.40 -23.29 2.84
N GLU A 206 0.93 -23.08 2.76
CA GLU A 206 1.79 -22.68 3.88
C GLU A 206 2.40 -21.29 3.64
N LEU A 207 1.65 -20.40 3.00
CA LEU A 207 2.12 -19.07 2.63
C LEU A 207 2.49 -18.25 3.88
N LYS A 208 3.68 -17.66 3.89
CA LYS A 208 4.15 -16.82 5.02
C LYS A 208 3.91 -15.36 4.67
N VAL A 209 3.07 -14.68 5.44
CA VAL A 209 2.64 -13.29 5.17
C VAL A 209 2.94 -12.41 6.37
N ILE A 210 3.60 -11.27 6.16
CA ILE A 210 3.64 -10.17 7.10
C ILE A 210 2.54 -9.20 6.68
N LEU A 211 1.59 -8.94 7.58
CA LEU A 211 0.47 -8.05 7.33
C LEU A 211 0.51 -6.92 8.36
N THR A 212 0.40 -5.67 7.91
CA THR A 212 0.43 -4.52 8.81
C THR A 212 -0.97 -4.01 9.11
N LEU A 213 -1.25 -3.69 10.37
CA LEU A 213 -2.38 -2.85 10.73
C LEU A 213 -2.10 -1.38 10.39
N THR A 214 -3.16 -0.63 10.15
CA THR A 214 -3.09 0.77 9.73
C THR A 214 -2.93 1.68 10.94
N PRO A 215 -1.93 2.56 10.99
CA PRO A 215 -1.84 3.54 12.05
C PRO A 215 -2.97 4.55 11.97
N ASP A 216 -3.37 5.07 13.13
CA ASP A 216 -4.31 6.18 13.22
C ASP A 216 -3.78 7.37 12.43
N VAL A 217 -4.46 7.65 11.32
CA VAL A 217 -4.10 8.70 10.38
C VAL A 217 -4.13 10.08 11.01
N THR A 218 -4.79 10.25 12.17
CA THR A 218 -4.82 11.50 12.91
C THR A 218 -3.49 11.87 13.56
N PHE A 219 -2.59 10.89 13.74
CA PHE A 219 -1.21 11.14 14.19
C PHE A 219 -0.30 11.66 13.08
N LEU A 220 -0.73 11.60 11.81
CA LEU A 220 0.13 12.00 10.70
C LEU A 220 0.18 13.54 10.58
N PRO A 221 1.35 14.15 10.33
CA PRO A 221 1.47 15.61 10.22
C PRO A 221 0.61 16.27 9.14
N ALA A 222 0.24 15.50 8.11
CA ALA A 222 -0.65 15.96 7.05
C ALA A 222 -2.11 16.10 7.53
N PHE A 223 -2.47 15.48 8.65
CA PHE A 223 -3.83 15.51 9.19
C PHE A 223 -4.05 16.84 9.88
N ARG A 224 -4.87 17.69 9.27
CA ARG A 224 -5.21 19.00 9.81
C ARG A 224 -6.65 18.99 10.31
N PRO A 225 -6.87 19.09 11.63
CA PRO A 225 -8.22 19.28 12.16
C PRO A 225 -8.72 20.66 11.72
N THR A 226 -9.53 20.71 10.67
CA THR A 226 -10.20 21.94 10.24
C THR A 226 -11.30 22.31 11.24
N ARG A 227 -11.40 23.58 11.62
CA ARG A 227 -12.38 24.09 12.61
C ARG A 227 -13.85 23.79 12.26
N SER A 228 -14.17 23.52 11.00
CA SER A 228 -15.50 23.11 10.55
C SER A 228 -15.82 21.62 10.74
N HIS A 229 -14.85 20.78 11.15
CA HIS A 229 -15.00 19.34 11.24
C HIS A 229 -14.31 18.73 12.48
N VAL A 230 -14.69 19.17 13.68
CA VAL A 230 -14.27 18.48 14.93
C VAL A 230 -14.68 16.99 14.91
N GLY A 231 -15.78 16.66 14.21
CA GLY A 231 -16.21 15.27 13.96
C GLY A 231 -15.23 14.44 13.12
N ARG A 232 -14.47 15.05 12.20
CA ARG A 232 -13.54 14.35 11.29
C ARG A 232 -12.42 13.64 12.02
N HIS A 233 -11.99 14.14 13.18
CA HIS A 233 -11.00 13.44 14.00
C HIS A 233 -11.60 12.16 14.58
N LYS A 234 -12.76 12.25 15.25
CA LYS A 234 -13.44 11.09 15.81
C LYS A 234 -13.78 10.05 14.74
N GLU A 235 -14.29 10.50 13.59
CA GLU A 235 -14.61 9.63 12.45
C GLU A 235 -13.36 8.93 11.91
N ALA A 236 -12.24 9.64 11.78
CA ALA A 236 -10.97 9.03 11.34
C ALA A 236 -10.48 7.93 12.30
N VAL A 237 -10.57 8.18 13.62
CA VAL A 237 -10.24 7.16 14.63
C VAL A 237 -11.17 5.96 14.49
N GLN A 238 -12.48 6.18 14.41
CA GLN A 238 -13.48 5.11 14.32
C GLN A 238 -13.31 4.26 13.04
N ILE A 239 -13.03 4.89 11.90
CA ILE A 239 -12.78 4.17 10.63
C ILE A 239 -11.49 3.36 10.73
N THR A 240 -10.43 3.91 11.32
CA THR A 240 -9.16 3.19 11.51
C THR A 240 -9.31 1.99 12.44
N GLU A 241 -10.02 2.17 13.57
CA GLU A 241 -10.33 1.08 14.50
C GLU A 241 -11.16 -0.01 13.82
N TYR A 242 -12.16 0.39 13.01
CA TYR A 242 -12.96 -0.55 12.23
C TYR A 242 -12.09 -1.33 11.24
N TRP A 243 -11.24 -0.65 10.46
CA TRP A 243 -10.26 -1.28 9.56
C TRP A 243 -9.40 -2.31 10.27
N ASN A 244 -8.73 -1.92 11.35
CA ASN A 244 -7.81 -2.79 12.06
C ASN A 244 -8.49 -4.00 12.68
N ARG A 245 -9.70 -3.81 13.24
CA ARG A 245 -10.49 -4.92 13.78
C ARG A 245 -10.91 -5.89 12.69
N ARG A 246 -11.43 -5.40 11.55
CA ARG A 246 -11.87 -6.25 10.44
C ARG A 246 -10.71 -6.99 9.78
N LEU A 247 -9.56 -6.33 9.61
CA LEU A 247 -8.35 -6.96 9.10
C LEU A 247 -7.85 -8.07 10.03
N ARG A 248 -7.86 -7.84 11.35
CA ARG A 248 -7.51 -8.87 12.35
C ARG A 248 -8.47 -10.06 12.30
N GLU A 249 -9.78 -9.81 12.34
CA GLU A 249 -10.81 -10.87 12.25
C GLU A 249 -10.70 -11.69 10.95
N ALA A 250 -10.34 -11.04 9.84
CA ALA A 250 -10.14 -11.71 8.56
C ALA A 250 -8.84 -12.52 8.54
N ALA A 251 -7.75 -11.97 9.06
CA ALA A 251 -6.47 -12.65 9.19
C ALA A 251 -6.53 -13.90 10.09
N GLU A 252 -7.31 -13.85 11.18
CA GLU A 252 -7.52 -14.99 12.07
C GLU A 252 -8.27 -16.15 11.41
N LYS A 253 -9.12 -15.86 10.42
CA LYS A 253 -9.94 -16.85 9.70
C LYS A 253 -9.25 -17.42 8.48
N TRP A 254 -8.23 -16.74 7.95
CA TRP A 254 -7.53 -17.18 6.75
C TRP A 254 -6.61 -18.36 7.08
N ASP A 255 -6.73 -19.44 6.31
CA ASP A 255 -6.19 -20.76 6.64
C ASP A 255 -5.18 -21.32 5.61
N LEU A 256 -4.82 -20.52 4.59
CA LEU A 256 -3.84 -20.88 3.55
C LEU A 256 -2.40 -20.45 3.90
N GLY A 257 -2.07 -20.37 5.20
CA GLY A 257 -0.73 -20.03 5.63
C GLY A 257 -0.61 -19.49 7.06
N THR A 258 0.46 -18.72 7.28
CA THR A 258 0.73 -18.03 8.55
C THR A 258 0.81 -16.52 8.32
N ILE A 259 -0.04 -15.77 9.02
CA ILE A 259 0.01 -14.31 9.05
C ILE A 259 0.75 -13.84 10.32
N TYR A 260 1.85 -13.12 10.11
CA TYR A 260 2.52 -12.31 11.12
C TYR A 260 1.88 -10.91 11.09
N LEU A 261 0.88 -10.70 11.95
CA LEU A 261 0.16 -9.44 12.03
C LEU A 261 0.95 -8.43 12.87
N PHE A 262 1.51 -7.42 12.23
CA PHE A 262 2.22 -6.34 12.89
C PHE A 262 1.26 -5.18 13.19
N ASP A 263 1.08 -4.88 14.49
CA ASP A 263 0.24 -3.76 14.93
C ASP A 263 1.01 -2.43 14.85
N THR A 264 1.11 -1.90 13.63
CA THR A 264 1.78 -0.61 13.36
C THR A 264 1.13 0.53 14.14
N ASN A 265 -0.18 0.45 14.39
CA ASN A 265 -0.92 1.46 15.14
C ASN A 265 -0.47 1.50 16.60
N ALA A 266 -0.48 0.35 17.28
CA ALA A 266 -0.01 0.26 18.65
C ALA A 266 1.47 0.65 18.76
N PHE A 267 2.31 0.20 17.83
CA PHE A 267 3.72 0.56 17.78
C PHE A 267 3.95 2.08 17.70
N LEU A 268 3.25 2.77 16.77
CA LEU A 268 3.38 4.22 16.64
C LEU A 268 2.77 4.97 17.82
N ALA A 269 1.65 4.51 18.36
CA ALA A 269 1.03 5.12 19.54
C ALA A 269 1.96 5.04 20.77
N ASP A 270 2.62 3.90 20.98
CA ASP A 270 3.60 3.73 22.06
C ASP A 270 4.82 4.65 21.88
N LEU A 271 5.34 4.78 20.65
CA LEU A 271 6.45 5.69 20.35
C LEU A 271 6.09 7.16 20.62
N ILE A 272 4.90 7.58 20.19
CA ILE A 272 4.40 8.94 20.43
C ILE A 272 4.25 9.20 21.93
N ARG A 273 3.66 8.25 22.67
CA ARG A 273 3.46 8.35 24.10
C ARG A 273 4.79 8.40 24.86
N ASP A 274 5.74 7.55 24.51
CA ASP A 274 7.08 7.53 25.11
C ASP A 274 7.78 8.89 24.96
N TRP A 275 7.73 9.47 23.76
CA TRP A 275 8.29 10.80 23.51
C TRP A 275 7.56 11.91 24.29
N GLN A 276 6.23 11.87 24.36
CA GLN A 276 5.45 12.87 25.11
C GLN A 276 5.74 12.83 26.61
N LEU A 277 5.86 11.63 27.18
CA LEU A 277 6.24 11.43 28.58
C LEU A 277 7.66 11.93 28.85
N PHE A 278 8.62 11.58 27.97
CA PHE A 278 9.99 12.05 28.04
C PHE A 278 10.07 13.58 27.98
N ALA A 279 9.37 14.22 27.03
CA ALA A 279 9.33 15.67 26.89
C ALA A 279 8.68 16.37 28.10
N ALA A 280 7.77 15.69 28.80
CA ALA A 280 7.16 16.15 30.05
C ALA A 280 8.02 15.87 31.30
N GLY A 281 9.14 15.15 31.17
CA GLY A 281 9.98 14.72 32.30
C GLY A 281 9.32 13.66 33.18
N ILE A 282 8.41 12.85 32.62
CA ILE A 282 7.68 11.80 33.31
C ILE A 282 8.21 10.45 32.83
N GLU A 283 8.62 9.59 33.75
CA GLU A 283 8.96 8.19 33.48
C GLU A 283 7.93 7.27 34.15
N GLU A 284 7.40 6.31 33.39
CA GLU A 284 6.46 5.31 33.89
C GLU A 284 7.18 4.01 34.32
N PRO A 285 6.62 3.26 35.28
CA PRO A 285 7.22 2.00 35.74
C PRO A 285 7.37 0.92 34.66
N ASN A 286 6.58 0.99 33.59
CA ASN A 286 6.63 0.07 32.45
C ASN A 286 7.79 0.37 31.47
N GLY A 287 8.57 1.43 31.71
CA GLY A 287 9.69 1.84 30.86
C GLY A 287 9.39 2.96 29.87
N LEU A 288 8.12 3.39 29.73
CA LEU A 288 7.77 4.56 28.92
C LEU A 288 8.26 5.87 29.58
N GLY A 289 8.51 6.89 28.77
CA GLY A 289 9.08 8.17 29.18
C GLY A 289 10.60 8.21 29.20
N LYS A 290 11.27 7.11 28.84
CA LYS A 290 12.74 7.01 28.82
C LYS A 290 13.35 7.36 27.46
N ASN A 291 12.55 7.41 26.39
CA ASN A 291 13.03 7.57 25.02
C ASN A 291 14.11 6.52 24.65
N GLN A 292 13.87 5.27 25.07
CA GLN A 292 14.68 4.10 24.77
C GLN A 292 13.90 3.19 23.81
N GLU A 293 14.59 2.50 22.89
CA GLU A 293 13.95 1.75 21.80
C GLU A 293 12.77 0.86 22.29
N PRO A 294 11.54 1.09 21.79
CA PRO A 294 10.39 0.27 22.19
C PRO A 294 10.50 -1.12 21.54
N GLY A 295 10.76 -2.14 22.36
CA GLY A 295 10.75 -3.54 21.95
C GLY A 295 9.33 -4.01 21.62
N GLY A 296 9.03 -4.20 20.33
CA GLY A 296 7.72 -4.66 19.86
C GLY A 296 7.39 -6.07 20.34
N ARG A 297 6.24 -6.26 21.01
CA ARG A 297 5.62 -7.58 21.22
C ARG A 297 4.86 -7.97 19.95
N MET A 298 5.43 -8.84 19.11
CA MET A 298 4.67 -9.50 18.04
C MET A 298 3.75 -10.56 18.64
N SER A 299 2.46 -10.52 18.32
CA SER A 299 1.52 -11.60 18.62
C SER A 299 1.49 -12.56 17.43
N THR A 300 1.93 -13.80 17.63
CA THR A 300 1.81 -14.87 16.64
C THR A 300 0.47 -15.58 16.83
N THR A 301 -0.45 -15.46 15.86
CA THR A 301 -1.67 -16.27 15.85
C THR A 301 -1.40 -17.57 15.10
N HIS A 302 -1.37 -18.70 15.82
CA HIS A 302 -1.33 -20.03 15.21
C HIS A 302 -2.76 -20.56 15.05
N ALA A 303 -3.20 -20.80 13.81
CA ALA A 303 -4.39 -21.58 13.54
C ALA A 303 -4.10 -23.06 13.85
N SER A 304 -4.45 -23.51 15.06
CA SER A 304 -4.31 -24.92 15.44
C SER A 304 -5.52 -25.71 14.96
N LYS A 305 -5.33 -26.65 14.01
CA LYS A 305 -6.33 -27.68 13.68
C LYS A 305 -6.55 -28.58 14.90
N MET A 306 -7.73 -28.48 15.53
CA MET A 306 -8.23 -29.56 16.37
C MET A 306 -8.71 -30.69 15.46
N ASN A 307 -7.91 -31.75 15.34
CA ASN A 307 -8.40 -33.04 14.87
C ASN A 307 -9.29 -33.65 15.96
N SER A 308 -10.60 -33.66 15.73
CA SER A 308 -11.51 -34.55 16.45
C SER A 308 -11.56 -35.89 15.74
N ASN A 309 -10.99 -36.92 16.37
CA ASN A 309 -11.43 -38.31 16.21
C ASN A 309 -12.80 -38.48 16.88
#